data_AF-A0A4P6MUZ2-F1
#
_entry.id   AF-A0A4P6MUZ2-F1
#
_cell.length_a   1.000
_cell.length_b   1.000
_cell.length_c   1.000
_cell.angle_alpha   90.00
_cell.angle_beta   90.00
_cell.angle_gamma   90.00
#
_symmetry.space_group_name_H-M   'P 1'
#
loop_
_entity.id
_entity.type
_entity.pdbx_description
1 polymer ?
#
loop_
_entity_poly.entity_id
_entity_poly.type
_entity_poly.pdbx_seq_one_letter_code
_entity_poly.pdbx_strand_id
1 'polypeptide(L)'
;MTYVIAQPCVDLKDKACIEECPVDCIYEGKRSLYIHPDECVDCGACEPVCPVEAIYYEDDTPEEWADFYKANVEFFDDLGSPGGAAKMGMIDKDHPIVAALPPQEHDE
;
A
#
# COMPACT_ATOMS: atom_id res chain seq x y z
N MET A 1 -3.15 -9.31 11.54
CA MET A 1 -2.05 -9.43 10.59
C MET A 1 -2.45 -8.63 9.37
N THR A 2 -1.52 -8.29 8.50
CA THR A 2 -1.85 -7.52 7.29
C THR A 2 -0.86 -7.83 6.17
N TYR A 3 -1.28 -7.47 4.96
CA TYR A 3 -0.36 -7.25 3.85
C TYR A 3 0.20 -5.82 3.88
N VAL A 4 1.37 -5.65 3.29
CA VAL A 4 2.16 -4.41 3.25
C VAL A 4 2.53 -4.12 1.80
N ILE A 5 2.34 -2.87 1.36
CA ILE A 5 2.85 -2.38 0.07
C ILE A 5 4.22 -1.73 0.29
N ALA A 6 5.24 -2.24 -0.40
CA ALA A 6 6.63 -1.84 -0.31
C ALA A 6 7.06 -0.84 -1.41
N GLN A 7 8.36 -0.54 -1.45
CA GLN A 7 8.95 0.48 -2.33
C GLN A 7 8.63 0.34 -3.83
N PRO A 8 8.54 -0.86 -4.44
CA PRO A 8 8.27 -0.97 -5.87
C PRO A 8 6.92 -0.38 -6.32
N CYS A 9 6.00 -0.09 -5.39
CA CYS A 9 4.75 0.59 -5.73
C CYS A 9 4.91 2.10 -5.95
N VAL A 10 5.95 2.70 -5.37
CA VAL A 10 6.17 4.15 -5.34
C VAL A 10 6.40 4.69 -6.75
N ASP A 11 5.66 5.74 -7.13
CA ASP A 11 5.64 6.40 -8.44
C ASP A 11 5.14 5.54 -9.63
N LEU A 12 4.78 4.28 -9.41
CA LEU A 12 4.12 3.43 -10.41
C LEU A 12 2.61 3.42 -10.25
N LYS A 13 2.13 3.03 -9.06
CA LYS A 13 0.70 2.91 -8.72
C LYS A 13 -0.13 2.22 -9.82
N ASP A 14 0.18 0.96 -10.12
CA ASP A 14 -0.52 0.15 -11.14
C ASP A 14 -2.02 -0.09 -10.84
N LYS A 15 -2.38 -0.21 -9.55
CA LYS A 15 -3.75 -0.37 -9.04
C LYS A 15 -4.47 -1.70 -9.33
N ALA A 16 -3.87 -2.68 -10.01
CA ALA A 16 -4.50 -4.00 -10.17
C ALA A 16 -4.93 -4.63 -8.83
N CYS A 17 -4.16 -4.40 -7.77
CA CYS A 17 -4.47 -4.89 -6.42
C CYS A 17 -5.77 -4.34 -5.81
N ILE A 18 -6.24 -3.15 -6.23
CA ILE A 18 -7.49 -2.57 -5.72
C ILE A 18 -8.69 -3.42 -6.16
N GLU A 19 -8.70 -3.88 -7.41
CA GLU A 19 -9.82 -4.64 -7.99
C GLU A 19 -10.02 -6.00 -7.31
N GLU A 20 -8.94 -6.57 -6.77
CA GLU A 20 -8.94 -7.89 -6.15
C GLU A 20 -9.18 -7.84 -4.63
N CYS A 21 -9.15 -6.67 -4.00
CA CYS A 21 -9.33 -6.55 -2.55
C CYS A 21 -10.83 -6.66 -2.17
N PRO A 22 -11.28 -7.74 -1.49
CA PRO A 22 -12.70 -7.97 -1.23
C PRO A 22 -13.32 -7.01 -0.20
N VAL A 23 -12.48 -6.33 0.56
CA VAL A 23 -12.85 -5.40 1.64
C VAL A 23 -12.50 -3.94 1.31
N ASP A 24 -12.02 -3.67 0.08
CA ASP A 24 -11.69 -2.33 -0.40
C ASP A 24 -10.72 -1.58 0.54
N CYS A 25 -9.74 -2.28 1.11
CA CYS A 25 -8.83 -1.71 2.14
C CYS A 25 -7.50 -1.18 1.59
N ILE A 26 -7.40 -0.95 0.27
CA ILE A 26 -6.18 -0.46 -0.39
C ILE A 26 -6.40 1.00 -0.83
N TYR A 27 -5.79 1.92 -0.11
CA TYR A 27 -6.00 3.36 -0.27
C TYR A 27 -4.92 3.98 -1.14
N GLU A 28 -5.32 4.98 -1.94
CA GLU A 28 -4.43 5.67 -2.86
C GLU A 28 -3.85 6.93 -2.20
N GLY A 29 -2.54 6.91 -1.91
CA GLY A 29 -1.79 8.12 -1.59
C GLY A 29 -1.31 8.83 -2.85
N LYS A 30 -0.48 9.85 -2.68
CA LYS A 30 0.02 10.64 -3.80
C LYS A 30 1.06 9.87 -4.63
N ARG A 31 1.99 9.18 -3.98
CA ARG A 31 3.08 8.43 -4.65
C ARG A 31 2.97 6.92 -4.53
N SER A 32 2.25 6.39 -3.54
CA SER A 32 2.10 4.94 -3.37
C SER A 32 0.66 4.55 -3.05
N LEU A 33 0.39 3.25 -2.99
CA LEU A 33 -0.81 2.70 -2.38
C LEU A 33 -0.49 2.20 -0.97
N TYR A 34 -1.50 2.16 -0.11
CA TYR A 34 -1.36 1.78 1.30
C TYR A 34 -2.48 0.81 1.69
N ILE A 35 -2.12 -0.32 2.31
CA ILE A 35 -3.09 -1.29 2.85
C ILE A 35 -3.42 -0.90 4.29
N HIS A 36 -4.70 -0.76 4.60
CA HIS A 36 -5.14 -0.46 5.96
C HIS A 36 -5.02 -1.70 6.86
N PRO A 37 -4.23 -1.67 7.94
CA PRO A 37 -3.89 -2.86 8.73
C PRO A 37 -5.09 -3.49 9.44
N ASP A 38 -6.02 -2.67 9.97
CA ASP A 38 -7.18 -3.20 10.69
C ASP A 38 -8.36 -3.59 9.79
N GLU A 39 -8.32 -3.21 8.50
CA GLU A 39 -9.36 -3.55 7.53
C GLU A 39 -8.95 -4.75 6.68
N CYS A 40 -7.64 -4.99 6.52
CA CYS A 40 -7.12 -6.17 5.87
C CYS A 40 -7.58 -7.43 6.60
N VAL A 41 -8.02 -8.42 5.82
CA VAL A 41 -8.50 -9.72 6.32
C VAL A 41 -7.63 -10.89 5.87
N ASP A 42 -6.37 -10.59 5.51
CA ASP A 42 -5.36 -11.58 5.11
C ASP A 42 -5.81 -12.53 3.99
N CYS A 43 -6.58 -12.03 3.02
CA CYS A 43 -7.11 -12.85 1.93
C CYS A 43 -6.06 -13.21 0.86
N GLY A 44 -4.99 -12.41 0.73
CA GLY A 44 -3.88 -12.63 -0.20
C GLY A 44 -4.19 -12.41 -1.69
N ALA A 45 -5.38 -11.93 -2.05
CA ALA A 45 -5.75 -11.75 -3.47
C ALA A 45 -4.97 -10.63 -4.18
N CYS A 46 -4.51 -9.62 -3.43
CA CYS A 46 -3.79 -8.47 -3.97
C CYS A 46 -2.33 -8.77 -4.35
N GLU A 47 -1.67 -9.70 -3.65
CA GLU A 47 -0.25 -10.03 -3.85
C GLU A 47 0.06 -10.53 -5.27
N PRO A 48 -0.57 -11.60 -5.79
CA PRO A 48 -0.18 -12.21 -7.06
C PRO A 48 -0.50 -11.35 -8.30
N VAL A 49 -1.30 -10.28 -8.14
CA VAL A 49 -1.69 -9.40 -9.25
C VAL A 49 -0.80 -8.16 -9.38
N CYS A 50 0.09 -7.90 -8.41
CA CYS A 50 1.00 -6.77 -8.50
C CYS A 50 2.13 -7.08 -9.50
N PRO A 51 2.24 -6.34 -10.63
CA PRO A 51 3.19 -6.67 -11.70
C PRO A 51 4.66 -6.47 -11.31
N VAL A 52 4.91 -5.71 -10.26
CA VAL A 52 6.25 -5.38 -9.74
C VAL A 52 6.51 -6.00 -8.36
N GLU A 53 5.67 -6.99 -7.97
CA GLU A 53 5.82 -7.73 -6.72
C GLU A 53 5.95 -6.82 -5.48
N ALA A 54 5.22 -5.70 -5.43
CA ALA A 54 5.34 -4.72 -4.35
C ALA A 54 4.61 -5.11 -3.05
N ILE A 55 3.88 -6.22 -3.03
CA ILE A 55 2.93 -6.54 -1.95
C ILE A 55 3.39 -7.80 -1.25
N TYR A 56 3.57 -7.71 0.07
CA TYR A 56 4.07 -8.80 0.90
C TYR A 56 3.15 -9.01 2.08
N TYR A 57 3.05 -10.25 2.57
CA TYR A 57 2.58 -10.46 3.93
C TYR A 57 3.58 -9.84 4.92
N GLU A 58 3.12 -9.28 6.04
CA GLU A 58 3.99 -8.48 6.93
C GLU A 58 5.24 -9.24 7.40
N ASP A 59 5.13 -10.54 7.66
CA ASP A 59 6.26 -11.39 8.09
C ASP A 59 7.23 -11.75 6.94
N ASP A 60 6.78 -11.61 5.68
CA ASP A 60 7.54 -11.95 4.47
C ASP A 60 8.12 -10.71 3.76
N THR A 61 7.94 -9.51 4.33
CA THR A 61 8.47 -8.27 3.77
C THR A 61 10.01 -8.29 3.79
N PRO A 62 10.70 -8.05 2.66
CA PRO A 62 12.15 -7.99 2.63
C PRO A 62 12.73 -7.00 3.65
N GLU A 63 13.86 -7.35 4.27
CA GLU A 63 14.47 -6.55 5.35
C GLU A 63 14.78 -5.10 4.91
N GLU A 64 15.15 -4.90 3.65
CA GLU A 64 15.38 -3.57 3.07
C GLU A 64 14.14 -2.67 3.05
N TRP A 65 12.95 -3.25 3.11
CA TRP A 65 11.66 -2.55 3.09
C TRP A 65 10.86 -2.75 4.39
N ALA A 66 11.48 -3.23 5.47
CA ALA A 66 10.81 -3.45 6.75
C ALA A 66 10.08 -2.19 7.28
N ASP A 67 10.62 -1.00 7.01
CA ASP A 67 10.00 0.28 7.39
C ASP A 67 8.69 0.58 6.64
N PHE A 68 8.37 -0.13 5.56
CA PHE A 68 7.10 0.05 4.84
C PHE A 68 5.90 -0.48 5.61
N TYR A 69 6.08 -1.39 6.57
CA TYR A 69 5.00 -1.74 7.51
C TYR A 69 4.51 -0.47 8.22
N LYS A 70 5.44 0.30 8.79
CA LYS A 70 5.16 1.58 9.44
C LYS A 70 4.49 2.56 8.47
N ALA A 71 4.98 2.63 7.23
CA ALA A 71 4.40 3.50 6.22
C ALA A 71 2.92 3.16 5.90
N ASN A 72 2.56 1.87 5.87
CA ASN A 72 1.19 1.44 5.64
C ASN A 72 0.30 1.73 6.85
N VAL A 73 0.77 1.46 8.06
CA VAL A 73 0.01 1.69 9.30
C VAL A 73 -0.20 3.17 9.57
N GLU A 74 0.88 3.95 9.64
CA GLU A 74 0.83 5.36 10.07
C GLU A 74 0.24 6.29 9.00
N PHE A 75 0.08 5.84 7.76
CA PHE A 75 -0.67 6.59 6.75
C PHE A 75 -2.11 6.89 7.19
N PHE A 76 -2.68 6.07 8.08
CA PHE A 76 -4.07 6.17 8.53
C PHE A 76 -4.25 6.89 9.88
N ASP A 77 -3.18 7.37 10.53
CA ASP A 77 -3.26 7.96 11.88
C ASP A 77 -4.31 9.09 12.02
N ASP A 78 -4.43 9.95 11.01
CA ASP A 78 -5.42 11.04 10.95
C ASP A 78 -6.72 10.67 10.22
N LEU A 79 -6.78 9.51 9.58
CA LEU A 79 -7.94 9.02 8.82
C LEU A 79 -8.79 8.03 9.62
N GLY A 80 -8.19 7.35 10.61
CA GLY A 80 -8.79 6.20 11.28
C GLY A 80 -9.00 5.04 10.30
N SER A 81 -10.08 4.28 10.49
CA SER A 81 -10.54 3.22 9.60
C SER A 81 -11.77 3.69 8.81
N PRO A 82 -11.61 4.17 7.56
CA PRO A 82 -12.72 4.64 6.76
C PRO A 82 -13.70 3.52 6.42
N GLY A 83 -13.24 2.28 6.24
CA GLY A 83 -14.04 1.12 5.83
C GLY A 83 -14.36 1.14 4.33
N GLY A 84 -13.33 1.30 3.50
CA GLY A 84 -13.40 1.30 2.04
C GLY A 84 -12.69 2.49 1.38
N ALA A 85 -11.76 2.23 0.47
CA ALA A 85 -10.97 3.19 -0.27
C ALA A 85 -11.76 3.90 -1.39
N ALA A 86 -12.74 3.23 -2.03
CA ALA A 86 -13.48 3.77 -3.17
C ALA A 86 -14.19 5.11 -2.87
N LYS A 87 -14.60 5.34 -1.62
CA LYS A 87 -15.23 6.60 -1.18
C LYS A 87 -14.26 7.72 -0.84
N MET A 88 -12.98 7.39 -0.60
CA MET A 88 -11.95 8.36 -0.22
C MET A 88 -11.25 8.94 -1.45
N GLY A 89 -11.17 8.17 -2.54
CA GLY A 89 -10.40 8.56 -3.72
C GLY A 89 -8.90 8.68 -3.41
N MET A 90 -8.20 9.51 -4.17
CA MET A 90 -6.78 9.80 -3.90
C MET A 90 -6.65 10.80 -2.75
N ILE A 91 -5.87 10.43 -1.75
CA ILE A 91 -5.53 11.27 -0.60
C ILE A 91 -4.23 12.01 -0.96
N ASP A 92 -4.25 13.36 -0.92
CA ASP A 92 -3.08 14.20 -1.25
C ASP A 92 -2.06 14.25 -0.10
N LYS A 93 -1.58 13.07 0.31
CA LYS A 93 -0.47 12.88 1.24
C LYS A 93 0.21 11.53 0.97
N ASP A 94 1.40 11.38 1.52
CA ASP A 94 2.11 10.10 1.64
C ASP A 94 2.74 10.06 3.03
N HIS A 95 3.05 8.85 3.52
CA HIS A 95 3.85 8.70 4.72
C HIS A 95 5.26 9.30 4.53
N PRO A 96 5.90 9.91 5.55
CA PRO A 96 7.22 10.54 5.43
C PRO A 96 8.32 9.68 4.79
N ILE A 97 8.29 8.36 5.01
CA ILE A 97 9.22 7.42 4.35
C ILE A 97 9.09 7.52 2.82
N VAL A 98 7.85 7.42 2.31
CA VAL A 98 7.58 7.48 0.87
C VAL A 98 7.84 8.88 0.33
N ALA A 99 7.40 9.92 1.05
CA ALA A 99 7.58 11.31 0.62
C ALA A 99 9.06 11.71 0.48
N ALA A 100 9.95 11.12 1.31
CA ALA A 100 11.38 11.42 1.31
C ALA A 100 12.18 10.67 0.23
N LEU A 101 11.62 9.64 -0.42
CA LEU A 101 12.32 8.89 -1.46
C LEU A 101 12.60 9.78 -2.68
N PRO A 102 13.72 9.59 -3.38
CA PRO A 102 13.89 10.16 -4.72
C PRO A 102 12.77 9.63 -5.65
N PRO A 103 12.51 10.29 -6.79
CA PRO A 103 11.63 9.73 -7.81
C PRO A 103 12.08 8.31 -8.18
N GLN A 104 11.15 7.36 -8.21
CA GLN A 104 11.41 5.98 -8.62
C GLN A 104 11.11 5.84 -10.12
N GLU A 105 12.00 5.17 -10.85
CA GLU A 105 11.80 4.85 -12.26
C GLU A 105 11.39 3.38 -12.38
N HIS A 106 10.46 3.10 -13.30
CA HIS A 106 9.97 1.77 -13.60
C HIS A 106 10.22 1.51 -15.08
N ASP A 107 10.93 0.42 -15.38
CA ASP A 107 11.21 0.03 -16.76
C ASP A 107 9.90 -0.38 -17.47
N GLU A 108 9.68 0.13 -18.68
CA GLU A 108 8.51 -0.18 -19.53
C GLU A 108 8.51 -1.62 -20.09
#